data_AF-A0A1H8UW89-F1
#
_entry.id   AF-A0A1H8UW89-F1
#
_cell.length_a   1.000
_cell.length_b   1.000
_cell.length_c   1.000
_cell.angle_alpha   90.00
_cell.angle_beta   90.00
_cell.angle_gamma   90.00
#
_symmetry.space_group_name_H-M   'P 1'
#
loop_
_entity.id
_entity.type
_entity.pdbx_description
1 polymer ?
#
loop_
_entity_poly.entity_id
_entity_poly.type
_entity_poly.pdbx_seq_one_letter_code
_entity_poly.pdbx_strand_id
1 'polypeptide(L)'
;MPAHRLPPSSPVVLTCLAVALLTGCSTTEVSGAASPAGGTSAGPAGDGVELVRGAACGEVTFWAASESGEVVVTVTVDVADRPAGEPSEFGYELPDPAVLVTVHSGPGDLSENFCTDVLLGPEPTLRQDVVAGTVALTVDPPGEDCGDSDGRLRVEGLVAEDGTTFAPIDVSSGLVGCNVGG
;
A
#
# COMPACT_ATOMS: atom_id res chain seq x y z
N MET A 1 29.56 53.45 -5.95
CA MET A 1 28.80 52.64 -4.96
C MET A 1 29.31 51.20 -5.03
N PRO A 2 29.36 50.47 -3.91
CA PRO A 2 30.62 49.97 -3.33
C PRO A 2 30.97 48.50 -3.60
N ALA A 3 32.25 48.20 -3.32
CA ALA A 3 32.86 47.02 -2.65
C ALA A 3 32.21 45.63 -2.82
N HIS A 4 32.94 44.56 -3.11
CA HIS A 4 34.00 44.05 -2.25
C HIS A 4 34.95 43.11 -3.01
N ARG A 5 36.26 43.31 -2.82
CA ARG A 5 37.28 42.26 -2.92
C ARG A 5 37.19 41.37 -1.68
N LEU A 6 37.44 40.07 -1.82
CA LEU A 6 38.33 39.30 -0.92
C LEU A 6 38.96 38.10 -1.69
N PRO A 7 40.19 37.69 -1.34
CA PRO A 7 41.11 36.83 -2.12
C PRO A 7 41.18 35.35 -1.60
N PRO A 8 42.02 34.47 -2.18
CA PRO A 8 42.10 33.03 -1.85
C PRO A 8 43.19 32.71 -0.81
N SER A 9 43.00 31.66 -0.01
CA SER A 9 44.01 30.98 0.84
C SER A 9 43.35 29.72 1.46
N SER A 10 43.63 28.50 0.99
CA SER A 10 44.64 27.52 1.50
C SER A 10 44.26 26.85 2.86
N PRO A 11 44.90 25.75 3.28
CA PRO A 11 44.32 24.40 3.32
C PRO A 11 44.19 23.83 4.75
N VAL A 12 43.36 22.82 4.99
CA VAL A 12 43.43 22.03 6.24
C VAL A 12 43.23 20.54 5.97
N VAL A 13 44.34 19.82 6.18
CA VAL A 13 44.46 18.40 6.45
C VAL A 13 43.78 18.07 7.79
N LEU A 14 43.02 16.98 7.90
CA LEU A 14 42.84 16.17 9.12
C LEU A 14 41.80 15.07 8.80
N THR A 15 41.79 13.82 9.25
CA THR A 15 42.75 12.88 9.85
C THR A 15 41.95 11.58 9.98
N CYS A 16 42.56 10.43 9.63
CA CYS A 16 42.00 9.12 9.95
C CYS A 16 41.92 8.96 11.47
N LEU A 17 40.74 8.67 12.02
CA LEU A 17 40.60 8.19 13.38
C LEU A 17 39.92 6.82 13.37
N ALA A 18 40.75 5.77 13.38
CA ALA A 18 40.34 4.47 13.86
C ALA A 18 40.48 4.47 15.38
N VAL A 19 39.40 4.15 16.10
CA VAL A 19 39.46 3.82 17.53
C VAL A 19 38.94 2.40 17.69
N ALA A 20 39.87 1.50 17.97
CA ALA A 20 39.61 0.17 18.49
C ALA A 20 40.06 0.12 19.96
N LEU A 21 39.13 -0.17 20.86
CA LEU A 21 39.32 -0.63 22.24
C LEU A 21 38.12 -1.58 22.51
N LEU A 22 38.26 -2.92 22.56
CA LEU A 22 38.74 -3.75 23.70
C LEU A 22 38.12 -3.24 25.02
N THR A 23 37.39 -3.99 25.86
CA THR A 23 37.44 -5.41 26.23
C THR A 23 36.30 -5.66 27.23
N GLY A 24 35.55 -6.75 27.08
CA GLY A 24 34.56 -7.23 28.05
C GLY A 24 34.24 -8.69 27.79
N CYS A 25 35.14 -9.57 28.21
CA CYS A 25 35.05 -11.01 28.06
C CYS A 25 34.44 -11.64 29.31
N SER A 26 33.45 -12.49 29.15
CA SER A 26 33.13 -13.59 30.06
C SER A 26 32.57 -14.76 29.22
N THR A 27 33.49 -15.64 28.80
CA THR A 27 33.42 -17.14 28.84
C THR A 27 32.08 -17.74 29.30
N THR A 28 31.44 -18.78 28.73
CA THR A 28 31.72 -19.90 27.77
C THR A 28 30.29 -20.46 27.48
N GLU A 29 29.89 -21.05 26.34
CA GLU A 29 30.17 -22.42 25.88
C GLU A 29 29.76 -22.63 24.41
N VAL A 30 30.24 -23.75 23.87
CA VAL A 30 30.42 -24.11 22.48
C VAL A 30 29.33 -25.06 21.96
N SER A 31 29.01 -24.92 20.68
CA SER A 31 28.45 -25.92 19.75
C SER A 31 27.05 -26.50 19.99
N GLY A 32 26.10 -26.00 19.19
CA GLY A 32 24.95 -26.75 18.70
C GLY A 32 24.64 -26.33 17.27
N ALA A 33 24.85 -27.23 16.30
CA ALA A 33 24.55 -27.00 14.90
C ALA A 33 23.03 -26.96 14.67
N ALA A 34 22.55 -25.95 13.94
CA ALA A 34 21.55 -26.03 12.88
C ALA A 34 21.02 -24.61 12.58
N SER A 35 21.21 -24.13 11.35
CA SER A 35 20.26 -23.18 10.77
C SER A 35 18.89 -23.88 10.69
N PRO A 36 17.81 -23.10 10.82
CA PRO A 36 17.05 -22.89 9.61
C PRO A 36 16.83 -21.40 9.33
N ALA A 37 16.89 -21.10 8.04
CA ALA A 37 16.21 -19.96 7.45
C ALA A 37 14.73 -20.01 7.81
N GLY A 38 14.16 -18.84 8.09
CA GLY A 38 12.76 -18.70 8.45
C GLY A 38 12.52 -17.27 8.87
N GLY A 39 12.65 -16.37 7.90
CA GLY A 39 12.19 -15.00 8.06
C GLY A 39 10.71 -15.04 8.45
N THR A 40 10.41 -14.43 9.58
CA THR A 40 9.11 -13.82 9.81
C THR A 40 9.42 -12.52 10.51
N SER A 41 9.79 -11.53 9.70
CA SER A 41 9.54 -10.15 10.07
C SER A 41 8.04 -9.95 9.99
N ALA A 42 7.31 -10.44 10.99
CA ALA A 42 6.01 -9.89 11.29
C ALA A 42 6.30 -8.47 11.78
N GLY A 43 6.13 -7.49 10.89
CA GLY A 43 6.11 -6.08 11.27
C GLY A 43 5.05 -5.88 12.36
N PRO A 44 5.23 -4.89 13.26
CA PRO A 44 4.25 -4.65 14.30
C PRO A 44 2.90 -4.32 13.65
N ALA A 45 1.87 -5.11 13.96
CA ALA A 45 0.48 -4.70 13.77
C ALA A 45 0.26 -3.48 14.68
N GLY A 46 0.37 -2.27 14.14
CA GLY A 46 0.35 -1.04 14.91
C GLY A 46 -0.65 -0.04 14.33
N ASP A 47 -1.49 0.50 15.21
CA ASP A 47 -2.13 1.84 15.29
C ASP A 47 -2.46 2.63 14.00
N GLY A 48 -2.58 1.98 12.85
CA GLY A 48 -2.96 2.59 11.59
C GLY A 48 -4.47 2.84 11.51
N VAL A 49 -4.88 3.71 10.60
CA VAL A 49 -6.31 3.93 10.31
C VAL A 49 -6.95 2.60 9.92
N GLU A 50 -8.00 2.21 10.65
CA GLU A 50 -8.78 1.01 10.37
C GLU A 50 -9.85 1.29 9.32
N LEU A 51 -9.89 0.46 8.29
CA LEU A 51 -10.90 0.49 7.23
C LEU A 51 -11.73 -0.79 7.31
N VAL A 52 -12.87 -0.69 7.99
CA VAL A 52 -13.68 -1.85 8.41
C VAL A 52 -14.83 -2.16 7.46
N ARG A 53 -15.11 -1.26 6.51
CA ARG A 53 -16.10 -1.45 5.45
C ARG A 53 -15.37 -1.61 4.12
N GLY A 54 -15.90 -2.39 3.20
CA GLY A 54 -15.32 -2.49 1.86
C GLY A 54 -16.18 -3.29 0.90
N ALA A 55 -16.02 -3.00 -0.39
CA ALA A 55 -16.65 -3.73 -1.47
C ALA A 55 -15.81 -3.57 -2.76
N ALA A 56 -16.32 -4.14 -3.86
CA ALA A 56 -15.73 -3.97 -5.18
C ALA A 56 -16.81 -3.81 -6.25
N CYS A 57 -16.42 -3.30 -7.41
CA CYS A 57 -17.26 -3.13 -8.57
C CYS A 57 -16.43 -2.96 -9.85
N GLY A 58 -17.12 -3.03 -10.99
CA GLY A 58 -16.53 -2.77 -12.31
C GLY A 58 -15.45 -3.78 -12.68
N GLU A 59 -14.51 -3.38 -13.54
CA GLU A 59 -13.50 -4.30 -14.10
C GLU A 59 -12.47 -4.82 -13.10
N VAL A 60 -12.20 -4.07 -12.02
CA VAL A 60 -11.56 -4.46 -10.74
C VAL A 60 -11.25 -3.14 -10.00
N THR A 61 -12.27 -2.60 -9.33
CA THR A 61 -12.08 -1.50 -8.38
C THR A 61 -12.58 -1.93 -7.04
N PHE A 62 -11.68 -1.97 -6.07
CA PHE A 62 -11.98 -2.22 -4.67
C PHE A 62 -11.95 -0.91 -3.90
N TRP A 63 -12.77 -0.81 -2.87
CA TRP A 63 -12.67 0.27 -1.90
C TRP A 63 -12.77 -0.27 -0.48
N ALA A 64 -12.08 0.39 0.43
CA ALA A 64 -12.17 0.14 1.86
C ALA A 64 -12.34 1.47 2.60
N ALA A 65 -13.26 1.53 3.55
CA ALA A 65 -13.64 2.74 4.26
C ALA A 65 -13.55 2.55 5.77
N SER A 66 -13.18 3.62 6.46
CA SER A 66 -13.34 3.74 7.91
C SER A 66 -14.81 3.55 8.33
N GLU A 67 -15.03 3.32 9.62
CA GLU A 67 -16.38 3.16 10.17
C GLU A 67 -17.27 4.38 9.87
N SER A 68 -16.72 5.60 9.99
CA SER A 68 -17.43 6.84 9.64
C SER A 68 -17.52 7.11 8.14
N GLY A 69 -16.58 6.58 7.36
CA GLY A 69 -16.51 6.80 5.91
C GLY A 69 -15.81 8.08 5.49
N GLU A 70 -15.30 8.84 6.45
CA GLU A 70 -14.55 10.07 6.21
C GLU A 70 -13.17 9.81 5.59
N VAL A 71 -12.71 8.56 5.65
CA VAL A 71 -11.51 8.06 4.98
C VAL A 71 -11.86 6.82 4.18
N VAL A 72 -11.50 6.84 2.89
CA VAL A 72 -11.68 5.73 1.95
C VAL A 72 -10.39 5.52 1.17
N VAL A 73 -9.97 4.27 1.03
CA VAL A 73 -8.89 3.86 0.13
C VAL A 73 -9.51 3.14 -1.06
N THR A 74 -9.14 3.55 -2.27
CA THR A 74 -9.50 2.85 -3.51
C THR A 74 -8.29 2.16 -4.09
N VAL A 75 -8.50 0.95 -4.61
CA VAL A 75 -7.50 0.18 -5.34
C VAL A 75 -8.11 -0.23 -6.68
N THR A 76 -7.50 0.24 -7.76
CA THR A 76 -7.92 -0.09 -9.14
C THR A 76 -6.77 -0.77 -9.86
N VAL A 77 -7.06 -1.93 -10.45
CA VAL A 77 -6.11 -2.71 -11.26
C VAL A 77 -6.79 -3.03 -12.58
N ASP A 78 -6.07 -2.84 -13.68
CA ASP A 78 -6.51 -3.31 -14.99
C ASP A 78 -6.14 -4.79 -15.14
N VAL A 79 -7.15 -5.64 -15.28
CA VAL A 79 -7.01 -7.10 -15.43
C VAL A 79 -7.85 -7.62 -16.61
N ALA A 80 -8.06 -6.78 -17.63
CA ALA A 80 -8.87 -7.13 -18.80
C ALA A 80 -8.40 -8.43 -19.49
N ASP A 81 -7.08 -8.68 -19.52
CA ASP A 81 -6.47 -9.84 -20.19
C ASP A 81 -6.42 -11.11 -19.32
N ARG A 82 -7.17 -11.17 -18.21
CA ARG A 82 -7.13 -12.34 -17.31
C ARG A 82 -7.72 -13.61 -17.94
N PRO A 83 -7.15 -14.79 -17.68
CA PRO A 83 -7.65 -16.06 -18.22
C PRO A 83 -9.10 -16.37 -17.81
N ALA A 84 -9.85 -16.96 -18.74
CA ALA A 84 -11.25 -17.34 -18.54
C ALA A 84 -11.46 -18.68 -17.81
N GLY A 85 -10.38 -19.38 -17.44
CA GLY A 85 -10.46 -20.78 -16.97
C GLY A 85 -10.07 -21.00 -15.51
N GLU A 86 -9.23 -20.14 -14.94
CA GLU A 86 -8.68 -20.33 -13.59
C GLU A 86 -8.50 -18.95 -12.91
N PRO A 87 -8.53 -18.89 -11.57
CA PRO A 87 -8.26 -17.65 -10.84
C PRO A 87 -6.91 -17.05 -11.20
N SER A 88 -6.86 -15.73 -11.20
CA SER A 88 -5.65 -14.94 -11.46
C SER A 88 -5.16 -14.29 -10.19
N GLU A 89 -3.86 -14.40 -9.94
CA GLU A 89 -3.20 -13.79 -8.78
C GLU A 89 -2.23 -12.71 -9.25
N PHE A 90 -2.29 -11.55 -8.60
CA PHE A 90 -1.45 -10.39 -8.89
C PHE A 90 -0.85 -9.85 -7.60
N GLY A 91 0.40 -9.41 -7.67
CA GLY A 91 1.14 -8.82 -6.55
C GLY A 91 1.88 -7.57 -7.00
N TYR A 92 1.79 -6.51 -6.19
CA TYR A 92 2.40 -5.21 -6.49
C TYR A 92 3.08 -4.62 -5.26
N GLU A 93 4.25 -4.00 -5.46
CA GLU A 93 4.93 -3.16 -4.46
C GLU A 93 4.68 -1.68 -4.81
N LEU A 94 4.12 -0.92 -3.89
CA LEU A 94 3.71 0.46 -4.16
C LEU A 94 4.87 1.45 -3.98
N PRO A 95 4.94 2.49 -4.83
CA PRO A 95 4.06 2.75 -5.98
C PRO A 95 4.39 1.86 -7.19
N ASP A 96 3.35 1.37 -7.88
CA ASP A 96 3.49 0.56 -9.10
C ASP A 96 2.57 1.12 -10.20
N PRO A 97 3.04 1.29 -11.45
CA PRO A 97 2.24 1.87 -12.53
C PRO A 97 1.05 0.99 -12.97
N ALA A 98 1.01 -0.30 -12.62
CA ALA A 98 -0.07 -1.22 -12.96
C ALA A 98 -1.22 -1.23 -11.94
N VAL A 99 -1.05 -0.58 -10.78
CA VAL A 99 -2.11 -0.46 -9.76
C VAL A 99 -2.21 0.98 -9.24
N LEU A 100 -3.41 1.54 -9.32
CA LEU A 100 -3.70 2.83 -8.75
C LEU A 100 -4.26 2.66 -7.34
N VAL A 101 -3.57 3.21 -6.35
CA VAL A 101 -4.04 3.26 -4.96
C VAL A 101 -4.13 4.71 -4.50
N THR A 102 -5.33 5.12 -4.10
CA THR A 102 -5.61 6.52 -3.72
C THR A 102 -6.34 6.56 -2.39
N VAL A 103 -5.93 7.47 -1.52
CA VAL A 103 -6.62 7.80 -0.28
C VAL A 103 -7.49 9.03 -0.50
N HIS A 104 -8.77 8.92 -0.15
CA HIS A 104 -9.76 10.00 -0.17
C HIS A 104 -10.13 10.33 1.26
N SER A 105 -10.14 11.61 1.62
CA SER A 105 -10.62 12.04 2.93
C SER A 105 -11.41 13.34 2.90
N GLY A 106 -12.37 13.45 3.81
CA GLY A 106 -13.26 14.60 3.92
C GLY A 106 -14.40 14.38 4.89
N PRO A 107 -15.20 15.43 5.15
CA PRO A 107 -16.32 15.35 6.07
C PRO A 107 -17.47 14.50 5.49
N GLY A 108 -18.03 13.61 6.30
CA GLY A 108 -19.15 12.74 5.95
C GLY A 108 -18.74 11.42 5.27
N ASP A 109 -19.74 10.59 4.95
CA ASP A 109 -19.49 9.23 4.45
C ASP A 109 -19.19 9.23 2.95
N LEU A 110 -17.90 9.23 2.60
CA LEU A 110 -17.45 9.18 1.22
C LEU A 110 -17.74 7.83 0.56
N SER A 111 -17.96 6.76 1.33
CA SER A 111 -18.16 5.41 0.78
C SER A 111 -19.40 5.32 -0.11
N GLU A 112 -20.39 6.20 0.11
CA GLU A 112 -21.63 6.28 -0.67
C GLU A 112 -21.40 6.69 -2.13
N ASN A 113 -20.23 7.21 -2.48
CA ASN A 113 -19.89 7.61 -3.85
C ASN A 113 -19.26 6.49 -4.70
N PHE A 114 -18.85 5.38 -4.08
CA PHE A 114 -18.17 4.31 -4.81
C PHE A 114 -19.16 3.25 -5.26
N CYS A 115 -18.92 2.70 -6.46
CA CYS A 115 -19.77 1.68 -7.08
C CYS A 115 -21.21 2.14 -7.36
N THR A 116 -21.39 3.42 -7.68
CA THR A 116 -22.65 4.04 -8.11
C THR A 116 -22.40 4.95 -9.31
N ASP A 117 -23.35 5.04 -10.24
CA ASP A 117 -23.29 5.95 -11.40
C ASP A 117 -23.64 7.41 -11.04
N VAL A 118 -24.11 7.64 -9.81
CA VAL A 118 -24.54 8.95 -9.31
C VAL A 118 -23.82 9.23 -7.99
N LEU A 119 -23.29 10.44 -7.83
CA LEU A 119 -22.73 10.90 -6.56
C LEU A 119 -23.87 11.03 -5.53
N LEU A 120 -23.80 10.21 -4.47
CA LEU A 120 -24.80 10.17 -3.40
C LEU A 120 -24.30 10.85 -2.12
N GLY A 121 -22.99 10.75 -1.85
CA GLY A 121 -22.32 11.29 -0.68
C GLY A 121 -21.58 12.61 -0.95
N PRO A 122 -20.82 13.11 0.04
CA PRO A 122 -20.04 14.34 -0.08
C PRO A 122 -18.80 14.16 -0.97
N GLU A 123 -18.27 15.24 -1.53
CA GLU A 123 -16.98 15.18 -2.23
C GLU A 123 -15.81 15.15 -1.24
N PRO A 124 -14.75 14.38 -1.51
CA PRO A 124 -13.58 14.39 -0.66
C PRO A 124 -12.86 15.73 -0.76
N THR A 125 -12.44 16.25 0.38
CA THR A 125 -11.65 17.48 0.49
C THR A 125 -10.17 17.26 0.17
N LEU A 126 -9.71 16.02 0.28
CA LEU A 126 -8.34 15.62 0.00
C LEU A 126 -8.34 14.31 -0.79
N ARG A 127 -7.47 14.25 -1.79
CA ARG A 127 -7.10 13.04 -2.52
C ARG A 127 -5.58 13.00 -2.57
N GLN A 128 -4.99 11.88 -2.19
CA GLN A 128 -3.55 11.70 -2.17
C GLN A 128 -3.17 10.28 -2.56
N ASP A 129 -1.98 10.16 -3.13
CA ASP A 129 -1.44 8.86 -3.50
C ASP A 129 -0.82 8.18 -2.27
N VAL A 130 -0.41 6.93 -2.47
CA VAL A 130 0.34 6.16 -1.47
C VAL A 130 1.78 6.00 -1.91
N VAL A 131 2.69 6.05 -0.94
CA VAL A 131 4.13 6.04 -1.17
C VAL A 131 4.80 4.72 -0.80
N ALA A 132 4.08 3.85 -0.10
CA ALA A 132 4.53 2.51 0.25
C ALA A 132 3.34 1.58 0.52
N GLY A 133 3.58 0.28 0.36
CA GLY A 133 2.63 -0.79 0.66
C GLY A 133 2.80 -1.98 -0.27
N THR A 134 2.12 -3.06 0.04
CA THR A 134 2.04 -4.26 -0.81
C THR A 134 0.58 -4.57 -1.08
N VAL A 135 0.26 -4.82 -2.35
CA VAL A 135 -1.07 -5.23 -2.80
C VAL A 135 -0.99 -6.67 -3.27
N ALA A 136 -1.88 -7.53 -2.76
CA ALA A 136 -2.14 -8.85 -3.31
C ALA A 136 -3.61 -8.94 -3.73
N LEU A 137 -3.83 -9.33 -4.97
CA LEU A 137 -5.15 -9.40 -5.59
C LEU A 137 -5.35 -10.80 -6.16
N THR A 138 -6.46 -11.43 -5.81
CA THR A 138 -6.96 -12.63 -6.49
C THR A 138 -8.29 -12.28 -7.14
N VAL A 139 -8.47 -12.65 -8.40
CA VAL A 139 -9.73 -12.48 -9.13
C VAL A 139 -10.05 -13.78 -9.81
N ASP A 140 -11.26 -14.28 -9.59
CA ASP A 140 -11.73 -15.48 -10.26
C ASP A 140 -11.93 -15.22 -11.76
N PRO A 141 -12.11 -16.29 -12.56
CA PRO A 141 -12.50 -16.14 -13.95
C PRO A 141 -13.72 -15.21 -14.10
N PRO A 142 -13.81 -14.44 -15.19
CA PRO A 142 -15.01 -13.66 -15.48
C PRO A 142 -16.25 -14.58 -15.49
N GLY A 143 -17.28 -14.17 -14.76
CA GLY A 143 -18.59 -14.82 -14.79
C GLY A 143 -19.31 -14.60 -16.12
N GLU A 144 -20.49 -15.20 -16.27
CA GLU A 144 -21.32 -15.04 -17.47
C GLU A 144 -21.89 -13.62 -17.57
N ASP A 145 -22.16 -12.98 -16.42
CA ASP A 145 -22.67 -11.63 -16.29
C ASP A 145 -21.64 -10.68 -15.66
N CYS A 146 -21.80 -9.38 -15.95
CA CYS A 146 -21.02 -8.32 -15.29
C CYS A 146 -21.26 -8.31 -13.78
N GLY A 147 -20.19 -8.33 -13.00
CA GLY A 147 -20.23 -8.38 -11.54
C GLY A 147 -20.61 -9.75 -10.99
N ASP A 148 -20.28 -10.84 -11.70
CA ASP A 148 -20.50 -12.23 -11.28
C ASP A 148 -19.18 -12.99 -11.08
N SER A 149 -18.10 -12.27 -10.74
CA SER A 149 -16.81 -12.87 -10.39
C SER A 149 -16.44 -12.49 -8.96
N ASP A 150 -15.88 -13.46 -8.25
CA ASP A 150 -15.31 -13.23 -6.94
C ASP A 150 -13.94 -12.57 -7.06
N GLY A 151 -13.66 -11.64 -6.15
CA GLY A 151 -12.34 -11.05 -6.01
C GLY A 151 -11.99 -10.77 -4.56
N ARG A 152 -10.70 -10.85 -4.30
CA ARG A 152 -10.08 -10.77 -2.98
C ARG A 152 -8.92 -9.79 -3.07
N LEU A 153 -8.98 -8.73 -2.29
CA LEU A 153 -7.91 -7.75 -2.15
C LEU A 153 -7.34 -7.83 -0.74
N ARG A 154 -6.01 -7.89 -0.68
CA ARG A 154 -5.21 -7.70 0.53
C ARG A 154 -4.26 -6.53 0.31
N VAL A 155 -4.22 -5.59 1.25
CA VAL A 155 -3.22 -4.52 1.27
C VAL A 155 -2.53 -4.49 2.63
N GLU A 156 -1.20 -4.44 2.62
CA GLU A 156 -0.38 -4.41 3.83
C GLU A 156 0.64 -3.28 3.79
N GLY A 157 0.99 -2.74 4.96
CA GLY A 157 2.03 -1.72 5.10
C GLY A 157 1.74 -0.41 4.32
N LEU A 158 0.47 -0.08 4.11
CA LEU A 158 0.07 1.08 3.32
C LEU A 158 0.44 2.38 4.03
N VAL A 159 1.13 3.27 3.33
CA VAL A 159 1.53 4.60 3.81
C VAL A 159 1.16 5.65 2.77
N ALA A 160 0.39 6.66 3.17
CA ALA A 160 0.03 7.78 2.32
C ALA A 160 1.14 8.85 2.26
N GLU A 161 1.04 9.77 1.30
CA GLU A 161 2.02 10.86 1.11
C GLU A 161 2.27 11.73 2.37
N ASP A 162 1.25 11.91 3.22
CA ASP A 162 1.35 12.66 4.47
C ASP A 162 1.97 11.87 5.65
N GLY A 163 2.32 10.60 5.42
CA GLY A 163 2.85 9.69 6.43
C GLY A 163 1.79 8.91 7.21
N THR A 164 0.50 9.08 6.89
CA THR A 164 -0.59 8.29 7.50
C THR A 164 -0.41 6.81 7.17
N THR A 165 -0.42 5.97 8.20
CA THR A 165 -0.35 4.52 8.09
C THR A 165 -1.74 3.90 8.24
N PHE A 166 -1.99 2.80 7.54
CA PHE A 166 -3.26 2.07 7.63
C PHE A 166 -3.04 0.69 8.25
N ALA A 167 -4.04 0.24 9.00
CA ALA A 167 -4.12 -1.16 9.37
C ALA A 167 -4.25 -2.01 8.09
N PRO A 168 -3.88 -3.30 8.14
CA PRO A 168 -4.01 -4.16 6.97
C PRO A 168 -5.46 -4.23 6.46
N ILE A 169 -5.62 -4.13 5.15
CA ILE A 169 -6.94 -4.10 4.49
C ILE A 169 -7.22 -5.47 3.89
N ASP A 170 -8.41 -6.00 4.15
CA ASP A 170 -8.93 -7.24 3.57
C ASP A 170 -10.32 -6.97 3.00
N VAL A 171 -10.49 -7.06 1.68
CA VAL A 171 -11.79 -6.93 1.02
C VAL A 171 -12.07 -8.16 0.18
N SER A 172 -13.27 -8.71 0.34
CA SER A 172 -13.78 -9.80 -0.49
C SER A 172 -15.11 -9.35 -1.10
N SER A 173 -15.32 -9.60 -2.39
CA SER A 173 -16.55 -9.21 -3.07
C SER A 173 -16.86 -10.18 -4.20
N GLY A 174 -18.14 -10.52 -4.35
CA GLY A 174 -18.65 -11.28 -5.50
C GLY A 174 -19.16 -10.41 -6.64
N LEU A 175 -18.81 -9.12 -6.65
CA LEU A 175 -19.28 -8.13 -7.65
C LEU A 175 -18.13 -7.62 -8.53
N VAL A 176 -17.10 -8.44 -8.71
CA VAL A 176 -15.90 -8.07 -9.45
C VAL A 176 -16.06 -8.47 -10.92
N GLY A 177 -15.52 -7.66 -11.82
CA GLY A 177 -15.42 -7.98 -13.25
C GLY A 177 -16.67 -7.61 -14.05
N CYS A 178 -16.58 -6.54 -14.82
CA CYS A 178 -17.46 -6.29 -15.97
C CYS A 178 -16.64 -6.40 -17.25
N ASN A 179 -16.66 -7.52 -17.96
CA ASN A 179 -16.09 -7.53 -19.31
C ASN A 179 -17.04 -6.80 -20.27
N VAL A 180 -16.99 -5.47 -20.34
CA VAL A 180 -17.62 -4.71 -21.43
C VAL A 180 -16.72 -4.75 -22.67
N GLY A 181 -16.49 -5.97 -23.17
CA GLY A 181 -15.63 -6.27 -24.31
C GLY A 181 -16.09 -7.52 -25.04
N GLY A 182 -17.34 -7.51 -25.52
CA GLY A 182 -17.90 -8.51 -26.44
C GLY A 182 -18.35 -7.87 -27.74
#